data_AF-A0A388NLP7-F1
#
_entry.id   AF-A0A388NLP7-F1
#
_cell.length_a   1.000
_cell.length_b   1.000
_cell.length_c   1.000
_cell.angle_alpha   90.00
_cell.angle_beta   90.00
_cell.angle_gamma   90.00
#
_symmetry.space_group_name_H-M   'P 1'
#
loop_
_entity.id
_entity.type
_entity.pdbx_description
1 polymer ?
#
loop_
_entity_poly.entity_id
_entity_poly.type
_entity_poly.pdbx_seq_one_letter_code
_entity_poly.pdbx_strand_id
1 'polypeptide(L)'
;MAASPQAAGELIQSAPTAYRVAAAARRAPFGTLAHPLPIIIDSDPGLDDALAIALAVARPELNVLAVTTVGGNAEVRHCTLNALGLLHAYGRSDIPVAEGAAGPVLGEIVRATEVHGETGIGNTRLEPSPVAVQREGAVALMARLLRTHAQPITIVRLAR
;
A
#
# COMPACT_ATOMS: atom_id res chain seq x y z
N MET A 1 -11.18 -46.18 -46.40
CA MET A 1 -11.48 -44.74 -46.56
C MET A 1 -10.99 -44.04 -45.31
N ALA A 2 -9.99 -43.19 -45.48
CA ALA A 2 -9.04 -42.75 -44.47
C ALA A 2 -9.60 -41.67 -43.53
N ALA A 3 -9.10 -41.69 -42.29
CA ALA A 3 -9.34 -40.70 -41.26
C ALA A 3 -8.79 -39.32 -41.69
N SER A 4 -9.59 -38.26 -41.49
CA SER A 4 -9.14 -36.87 -41.64
C SER A 4 -8.11 -36.53 -40.57
N PRO A 5 -6.98 -35.88 -40.93
CA PRO A 5 -5.95 -35.53 -39.97
C PRO A 5 -6.41 -34.38 -39.06
N GLN A 6 -6.18 -34.55 -37.76
CA GLN A 6 -6.29 -33.50 -36.75
C GLN A 6 -5.32 -32.37 -37.10
N ALA A 7 -5.83 -31.15 -37.22
CA ALA A 7 -5.01 -29.96 -37.35
C ALA A 7 -4.18 -29.78 -36.08
N ALA A 8 -2.86 -29.82 -36.24
CA ALA A 8 -1.90 -29.53 -35.18
C ALA A 8 -2.19 -28.12 -34.63
N GLY A 9 -2.46 -28.03 -33.33
CA GLY A 9 -2.60 -26.76 -32.64
C GLY A 9 -1.32 -25.95 -32.78
N GLU A 10 -1.42 -24.77 -33.37
CA GLU A 10 -0.35 -23.77 -33.30
C GLU A 10 -0.13 -23.42 -31.83
N LEU A 11 1.00 -23.86 -31.30
CA LEU A 11 1.58 -23.33 -30.07
C LEU A 11 1.83 -21.84 -30.30
N ILE A 12 0.96 -20.98 -29.76
CA ILE A 12 1.27 -19.57 -29.58
C ILE A 12 2.44 -19.50 -28.60
N GLN A 13 3.66 -19.52 -29.12
CA GLN A 13 4.84 -19.11 -28.39
C GLN A 13 4.73 -17.59 -28.19
N SER A 14 4.07 -17.17 -27.11
CA SER A 14 4.18 -15.80 -26.65
C SER A 14 5.60 -15.60 -26.13
N ALA A 15 6.48 -15.09 -27.00
CA ALA A 15 7.79 -14.62 -26.57
C ALA A 15 7.59 -13.64 -25.40
N PRO A 16 8.30 -13.78 -24.27
CA PRO A 16 8.18 -12.80 -23.19
C PRO A 16 8.60 -11.45 -23.77
N THR A 17 7.69 -10.49 -23.74
CA THR A 17 8.00 -9.09 -24.03
C THR A 17 8.97 -8.63 -22.94
N ALA A 18 10.26 -8.84 -23.19
CA ALA A 18 11.33 -8.31 -22.35
C ALA A 18 11.33 -6.79 -22.56
N TYR A 19 10.52 -6.08 -21.78
CA TYR A 19 10.65 -4.65 -21.61
C TYR A 19 12.05 -4.39 -21.04
N ARG A 20 13.01 -4.07 -21.91
CA ARG A 20 14.26 -3.44 -21.49
C ARG A 20 13.93 -2.00 -21.14
N VAL A 21 13.45 -1.80 -19.91
CA VAL A 21 13.51 -0.49 -19.28
C VAL A 21 15.00 -0.16 -19.17
N ALA A 22 15.46 0.86 -19.90
CA ALA A 22 16.78 1.41 -19.64
C ALA A 22 16.82 1.74 -18.14
N ALA A 23 17.73 1.11 -17.39
CA ALA A 23 17.86 1.36 -15.97
C ALA A 23 18.36 2.80 -15.79
N ALA A 24 17.41 3.74 -15.75
CA ALA A 24 17.69 5.09 -15.29
C ALA A 24 18.27 4.94 -13.89
N ALA A 25 19.41 5.61 -13.64
CA ALA A 25 20.01 5.58 -12.32
C ALA A 25 18.94 5.94 -11.29
N ARG A 26 18.67 5.02 -10.36
CA ARG A 26 17.67 5.23 -9.31
C ARG A 26 18.06 6.49 -8.53
N ARG A 27 17.24 7.52 -8.64
CA ARG A 27 17.42 8.80 -7.92
C ARG A 27 16.74 8.82 -6.54
N ALA A 28 15.88 7.84 -6.26
CA ALA A 28 15.21 7.75 -4.98
C ALA A 28 16.22 7.48 -3.86
N PRO A 29 16.06 8.09 -2.67
CA PRO A 29 16.91 7.78 -1.53
C PRO A 29 16.75 6.31 -1.13
N PHE A 30 17.82 5.71 -0.64
CA PHE A 30 17.81 4.35 -0.08
C PHE A 30 18.25 4.39 1.36
N GLY A 31 17.51 3.71 2.22
CA GLY A 31 17.92 3.48 3.58
C GLY A 31 18.99 2.39 3.66
N THR A 32 19.70 2.38 4.77
CA THR A 32 20.69 1.36 5.11
C THR A 32 20.42 0.87 6.53
N LEU A 33 21.07 -0.22 6.95
CA LEU A 33 20.96 -0.69 8.33
C LEU A 33 21.49 0.35 9.35
N ALA A 34 22.51 1.13 8.99
CA ALA A 34 23.07 2.17 9.86
C ALA A 34 22.22 3.45 9.86
N HIS A 35 21.59 3.75 8.73
CA HIS A 35 20.75 4.92 8.54
C HIS A 35 19.46 4.52 7.82
N PRO A 36 18.46 4.00 8.55
CA PRO A 36 17.18 3.63 7.98
C PRO A 36 16.49 4.86 7.37
N LEU A 37 15.82 4.69 6.23
CA LEU A 37 15.11 5.77 5.57
C LEU A 37 13.80 6.04 6.31
N PRO A 38 13.57 7.24 6.89
CA PRO A 38 12.28 7.59 7.46
C PRO A 38 11.23 7.71 6.37
N ILE A 39 10.14 6.95 6.51
CA ILE A 39 9.03 6.96 5.56
C ILE A 39 7.68 7.15 6.24
N ILE A 40 6.75 7.77 5.52
CA ILE A 40 5.31 7.75 5.80
C ILE A 40 4.65 7.03 4.63
N ILE A 41 3.77 6.09 4.91
CA ILE A 41 3.00 5.37 3.88
C ILE A 41 1.60 5.96 3.84
N ASP A 42 1.16 6.42 2.67
CA ASP A 42 -0.21 6.90 2.43
C ASP A 42 -0.94 5.92 1.50
N SER A 43 -2.00 5.27 1.99
CA SER A 43 -2.56 4.06 1.37
C SER A 43 -4.08 3.98 1.52
N ASP A 44 -4.76 3.28 0.63
CA ASP A 44 -6.17 2.89 0.72
C ASP A 44 -6.27 1.36 0.79
N PRO A 45 -5.87 0.72 1.92
CA PRO A 45 -5.34 -0.64 1.91
C PRO A 45 -6.17 -1.67 1.11
N GLY A 46 -5.63 -2.02 -0.05
CA GLY A 46 -5.93 -3.21 -0.81
C GLY A 46 -4.99 -4.39 -0.50
N LEU A 47 -5.05 -5.44 -1.31
CA LEU A 47 -4.17 -6.61 -1.16
C LEU A 47 -2.71 -6.27 -1.51
N ASP A 48 -2.50 -5.46 -2.54
CA ASP A 48 -1.19 -4.95 -2.95
C ASP A 48 -0.60 -3.99 -1.90
N ASP A 49 -1.42 -3.11 -1.33
CA ASP A 49 -1.01 -2.26 -0.20
C ASP A 49 -0.61 -3.07 1.03
N ALA A 50 -1.40 -4.10 1.39
CA ALA A 50 -1.10 -4.96 2.52
C ALA A 50 0.29 -5.61 2.37
N LEU A 51 0.61 -6.09 1.17
CA LEU A 51 1.94 -6.63 0.86
C LEU A 51 3.03 -5.55 0.92
N ALA A 52 2.76 -4.35 0.40
CA ALA A 52 3.71 -3.24 0.45
C ALA A 52 4.01 -2.79 1.89
N ILE A 53 2.99 -2.71 2.75
CA ILE A 53 3.12 -2.41 4.17
C ILE A 53 3.91 -3.53 4.87
N ALA A 54 3.55 -4.80 4.64
CA ALA A 54 4.27 -5.95 5.20
C ALA A 54 5.77 -5.91 4.86
N LEU A 55 6.09 -5.65 3.59
CA LEU A 55 7.46 -5.52 3.14
C LEU A 55 8.15 -4.33 3.83
N ALA A 56 7.49 -3.16 3.88
CA ALA A 56 8.07 -1.98 4.49
C ALA A 56 8.42 -2.17 5.97
N VAL A 57 7.51 -2.78 6.75
CA VAL A 57 7.73 -2.99 8.19
C VAL A 57 8.72 -4.12 8.50
N ALA A 58 8.90 -5.08 7.59
CA ALA A 58 9.85 -6.17 7.74
C ALA A 58 11.30 -5.77 7.37
N ARG A 59 11.51 -4.61 6.73
CA ARG A 59 12.82 -4.19 6.24
C ARG A 59 13.48 -3.19 7.20
N PRO A 60 14.58 -3.57 7.87
CA PRO A 60 15.27 -2.68 8.82
C PRO A 60 15.90 -1.45 8.16
N GLU A 61 16.08 -1.46 6.84
CA GLU A 61 16.52 -0.28 6.08
C GLU A 61 15.43 0.79 5.96
N LEU A 62 14.18 0.49 6.33
CA LEU A 62 13.06 1.42 6.32
C LEU A 62 12.58 1.68 7.75
N ASN A 63 12.40 2.94 8.07
CA ASN A 63 11.80 3.38 9.33
C ASN A 63 10.40 3.92 9.04
N VAL A 64 9.39 3.06 9.16
CA VAL A 64 7.99 3.44 8.97
C VAL A 64 7.54 4.28 10.17
N LEU A 65 7.40 5.59 9.97
CA LEU A 65 7.05 6.55 11.01
C LEU A 65 5.54 6.62 11.26
N ALA A 66 4.75 6.41 10.21
CA ALA A 66 3.29 6.43 10.25
C ALA A 66 2.71 5.77 9.01
N VAL A 67 1.45 5.32 9.14
CA VAL A 67 0.58 5.00 8.01
C VAL A 67 -0.61 5.97 8.01
N THR A 68 -0.88 6.61 6.89
CA THR A 68 -2.08 7.40 6.68
C THR A 68 -3.00 6.71 5.69
N THR A 69 -4.31 6.90 5.89
CA THR A 69 -5.31 6.25 5.05
C THR A 69 -6.18 7.23 4.30
N VAL A 70 -6.55 6.89 3.08
CA VAL A 70 -7.50 7.65 2.27
C VAL A 70 -8.60 6.73 1.73
N GLY A 71 -9.73 7.30 1.35
CA GLY A 71 -10.81 6.57 0.68
C GLY A 71 -10.47 6.32 -0.78
N GLY A 72 -10.71 5.10 -1.25
CA GLY A 72 -10.39 4.65 -2.60
C GLY A 72 -10.93 3.24 -2.84
N ASN A 73 -10.11 2.22 -2.61
CA ASN A 73 -10.51 0.80 -2.67
C ASN A 73 -11.74 0.48 -1.81
N ALA A 74 -11.84 1.09 -0.62
CA ALA A 74 -12.99 1.02 0.26
C ALA A 74 -13.29 2.40 0.86
N GLU A 75 -14.34 2.48 1.69
CA GLU A 75 -14.54 3.68 2.52
C GLU A 75 -13.34 3.91 3.43
N VAL A 76 -12.96 5.17 3.62
CA VAL A 76 -11.77 5.52 4.40
C VAL A 76 -11.75 4.88 5.78
N ARG A 77 -12.91 4.73 6.43
CA ARG A 77 -13.01 4.05 7.72
C ARG A 77 -12.59 2.58 7.65
N HIS A 78 -13.00 1.85 6.61
CA HIS A 78 -12.53 0.48 6.38
C HIS A 78 -11.04 0.45 6.07
N CYS A 79 -10.54 1.36 5.24
CA CYS A 79 -9.11 1.51 4.96
C CYS A 79 -8.30 1.73 6.25
N THR A 80 -8.76 2.63 7.14
CA THR A 80 -8.16 2.90 8.45
C THR A 80 -8.13 1.67 9.35
N LEU A 81 -9.26 0.94 9.44
CA LEU A 81 -9.36 -0.28 10.25
C LEU A 81 -8.47 -1.39 9.69
N ASN A 82 -8.38 -1.53 8.36
CA ASN A 82 -7.49 -2.47 7.71
C ASN A 82 -6.03 -2.14 8.01
N ALA A 83 -5.60 -0.88 7.85
CA ALA A 83 -4.24 -0.47 8.17
C ALA A 83 -3.86 -0.81 9.62
N LEU A 84 -4.75 -0.53 10.57
CA LEU A 84 -4.59 -0.89 11.98
C LEU A 84 -4.48 -2.41 12.18
N GLY A 85 -5.39 -3.19 11.60
CA GLY A 85 -5.40 -4.65 11.70
C GLY A 85 -4.18 -5.31 11.06
N LEU A 86 -3.72 -4.78 9.91
CA LEU A 86 -2.52 -5.24 9.22
C LEU A 86 -1.27 -4.99 10.07
N LEU A 87 -1.10 -3.77 10.59
CA LEU A 87 0.02 -3.46 11.48
C LEU A 87 -0.01 -4.30 12.75
N HIS A 88 -1.20 -4.57 13.30
CA HIS A 88 -1.33 -5.48 14.44
C HIS A 88 -0.90 -6.92 14.09
N ALA A 89 -1.38 -7.45 12.96
CA ALA A 89 -1.00 -8.78 12.47
C ALA A 89 0.51 -8.90 12.19
N TYR A 90 1.16 -7.80 11.79
CA TYR A 90 2.60 -7.72 11.56
C TYR A 90 3.42 -7.44 12.83
N GLY A 91 2.78 -7.37 14.00
CA GLY A 91 3.47 -7.11 15.27
C GLY A 91 3.98 -5.67 15.42
N ARG A 92 3.39 -4.73 14.68
CA ARG A 92 3.82 -3.32 14.59
C ARG A 92 2.71 -2.32 14.95
N SER A 93 1.92 -2.65 15.98
CA SER A 93 0.93 -1.74 16.56
C SER A 93 1.54 -0.46 17.15
N ASP A 94 2.87 -0.35 17.26
CA ASP A 94 3.60 0.85 17.64
C ASP A 94 3.53 1.97 16.58
N ILE A 95 3.29 1.61 15.31
CA ILE A 95 3.23 2.57 14.21
C ILE A 95 1.89 3.30 14.25
N PRO A 96 1.87 4.64 14.34
CA PRO A 96 0.62 5.40 14.37
C PRO A 96 -0.10 5.34 13.02
N VAL A 97 -1.42 5.14 13.08
CA VAL A 97 -2.32 5.23 11.92
C VAL A 97 -3.21 6.45 12.06
N ALA A 98 -3.35 7.26 11.00
CA ALA A 98 -4.29 8.38 10.97
C ALA A 98 -5.19 8.37 9.74
N GLU A 99 -6.48 8.60 9.99
CA GLU A 99 -7.50 8.70 8.94
C GLU A 99 -7.38 10.02 8.16
N GLY A 100 -7.42 9.92 6.84
CA GLY A 100 -7.33 11.04 5.91
C GLY A 100 -8.64 11.32 5.18
N ALA A 101 -8.53 11.74 3.93
CA ALA A 101 -9.68 12.16 3.14
C ALA A 101 -10.57 10.97 2.76
N ALA A 102 -11.90 11.14 2.88
CA ALA A 102 -12.87 10.13 2.46
C ALA A 102 -12.96 9.93 0.93
N GLY A 103 -12.41 10.85 0.15
CA GLY A 103 -12.44 10.85 -1.29
C GLY A 103 -11.58 11.98 -1.87
N PRO A 104 -11.62 12.20 -3.20
CA PRO A 104 -10.80 13.20 -3.86
C PRO A 104 -11.20 14.62 -3.43
N VAL A 105 -10.25 15.56 -3.54
CA VAL A 105 -10.48 16.99 -3.25
C VAL A 105 -11.55 17.59 -4.19
N LEU A 106 -11.60 17.11 -5.43
CA LEU A 106 -12.56 17.51 -6.46
C LEU A 106 -12.97 16.28 -7.28
N GLY A 107 -14.24 16.22 -7.68
CA GLY A 107 -14.79 15.13 -8.50
C GLY A 107 -15.59 14.10 -7.70
N GLU A 108 -16.04 13.06 -8.40
CA GLU A 108 -16.84 11.99 -7.80
C GLU A 108 -15.96 10.89 -7.20
N ILE A 109 -16.47 10.26 -6.13
CA ILE A 109 -15.82 9.09 -5.52
C ILE A 109 -16.08 7.88 -6.41
N VAL A 110 -15.04 7.37 -7.06
CA VAL A 110 -15.07 6.07 -7.74
C VAL A 110 -14.47 5.03 -6.80
N ARG A 111 -15.26 4.03 -6.41
CA ARG A 111 -14.80 2.94 -5.54
C ARG A 111 -14.49 1.68 -6.36
N ALA A 112 -13.42 0.98 -6.01
CA ALA A 112 -13.03 -0.30 -6.63
C ALA A 112 -13.62 -1.53 -5.90
N THR A 113 -14.84 -1.39 -5.36
CA THR A 113 -15.50 -2.39 -4.50
C THR A 113 -15.64 -3.76 -5.18
N GLU A 114 -15.84 -3.79 -6.51
CA GLU A 114 -15.96 -5.02 -7.29
C GLU A 114 -14.65 -5.85 -7.35
N VAL A 115 -13.50 -5.19 -7.18
CA VAL A 115 -12.17 -5.83 -7.24
C VAL A 115 -11.68 -6.22 -5.85
N HIS A 116 -12.00 -5.42 -4.83
CA HIS A 116 -11.38 -5.51 -3.49
C HIS A 116 -12.34 -6.01 -2.39
N GLY A 117 -13.63 -6.22 -2.72
CA GLY A 117 -14.66 -6.57 -1.74
C GLY A 117 -15.07 -5.38 -0.87
N GLU A 118 -16.16 -5.52 -0.11
CA GLU A 118 -16.75 -4.43 0.70
C GLU A 118 -15.80 -3.85 1.76
N THR A 119 -14.86 -4.67 2.23
CA THR A 119 -13.88 -4.28 3.25
C THR A 119 -12.58 -3.74 2.66
N GLY A 120 -12.30 -3.92 1.36
CA GLY A 120 -11.06 -3.48 0.70
C GLY A 120 -9.94 -4.54 0.65
N ILE A 121 -10.00 -5.61 1.45
CA ILE A 121 -8.99 -6.69 1.50
C ILE A 121 -9.59 -8.08 1.22
N GLY A 122 -10.62 -8.12 0.37
CA GLY A 122 -11.36 -9.32 0.01
C GLY A 122 -12.08 -9.95 1.20
N ASN A 123 -11.95 -11.28 1.35
CA ASN A 123 -12.57 -12.04 2.44
C ASN A 123 -11.68 -12.17 3.69
N THR A 124 -10.58 -11.42 3.75
CA THR A 124 -9.63 -11.48 4.86
C THR A 124 -10.26 -10.93 6.13
N ARG A 125 -10.17 -11.67 7.24
CA ARG A 125 -10.55 -11.20 8.57
C ARG A 125 -9.28 -10.89 9.35
N LEU A 126 -9.13 -9.62 9.73
CA LEU A 126 -8.04 -9.16 10.59
C LEU A 126 -8.57 -9.04 12.02
N GLU A 127 -7.75 -9.45 12.98
CA GLU A 127 -8.04 -9.16 14.38
C GLU A 127 -8.01 -7.64 14.60
N PRO A 128 -8.95 -7.08 15.39
CA PRO A 128 -8.94 -5.66 15.70
C PRO A 128 -7.63 -5.26 16.37
N SER A 129 -7.03 -4.15 15.93
CA SER A 129 -5.87 -3.59 16.62
C SER A 129 -6.24 -3.15 18.03
N PRO A 130 -5.38 -3.39 19.04
CA PRO A 130 -5.57 -2.87 20.39
C PRO A 130 -5.32 -1.36 20.48
N VAL A 131 -4.77 -0.75 19.42
CA VAL A 131 -4.44 0.67 19.35
C VAL A 131 -5.48 1.41 18.52
N ALA A 132 -5.90 2.57 19.02
CA ALA A 132 -6.84 3.43 18.32
C ALA A 132 -6.15 4.28 17.23
N VAL A 133 -6.94 4.68 16.23
CA VAL A 133 -6.53 5.69 15.24
C VAL A 133 -6.13 7.01 15.91
N GLN A 134 -5.14 7.69 15.36
CA GLN A 134 -4.71 9.02 15.78
C GLN A 134 -5.81 10.05 15.52
N ARG A 135 -6.16 10.82 16.55
CA ARG A 135 -7.27 11.79 16.49
C ARG A 135 -6.99 13.02 15.64
N GLU A 136 -5.74 13.36 15.40
CA GLU A 136 -5.35 14.58 14.66
C GLU A 136 -5.62 14.47 13.14
N GLY A 137 -5.81 13.26 12.61
CA GLY A 137 -6.02 13.01 11.19
C GLY A 137 -4.72 13.02 10.36
N ALA A 138 -4.79 12.47 9.15
CA ALA A 138 -3.64 12.18 8.30
C ALA A 138 -2.78 13.42 8.00
N VAL A 139 -3.41 14.51 7.56
CA VAL A 139 -2.70 15.74 7.18
C VAL A 139 -1.98 16.36 8.37
N ALA A 140 -2.63 16.42 9.53
CA ALA A 140 -2.00 16.98 10.73
C ALA A 140 -0.84 16.12 11.21
N LEU A 141 -1.01 14.78 11.23
CA LEU A 141 0.05 13.83 11.58
C LEU A 141 1.26 13.96 10.64
N MET A 142 1.02 13.94 9.32
CA MET A 142 2.07 14.12 8.32
C MET A 142 2.81 15.44 8.53
N ALA A 143 2.07 16.54 8.67
CA ALA A 143 2.66 17.86 8.83
C ALA A 143 3.45 17.99 10.14
N ARG A 144 2.99 17.35 11.23
CA ARG A 144 3.72 17.26 12.50
C ARG A 144 5.04 16.53 12.31
N LEU A 145 5.01 15.31 11.76
CA LEU A 145 6.21 14.51 11.52
C LEU A 145 7.20 15.24 10.61
N LEU A 146 6.74 15.82 9.51
CA LEU A 146 7.59 16.57 8.57
C LEU A 146 8.28 17.78 9.20
N ARG A 147 7.62 18.46 10.15
CA ARG A 147 8.22 19.62 10.85
C ARG A 147 9.17 19.23 11.97
N THR A 148 8.92 18.11 12.65
CA THR A 148 9.66 17.75 13.88
C THR A 148 10.78 16.74 13.63
N HIS A 149 10.74 16.00 12.53
CA HIS A 149 11.75 14.99 12.24
C HIS A 149 13.06 15.65 11.77
N ALA A 150 14.19 15.21 12.32
CA ALA A 150 15.50 15.84 12.06
C ALA A 150 16.03 15.60 10.63
N GLN A 151 15.49 14.59 9.96
CA GLN A 151 15.89 14.17 8.61
C GLN A 151 14.70 14.25 7.64
N PRO A 152 14.93 14.50 6.34
CA PRO A 152 13.88 14.47 5.32
C PRO A 152 13.14 13.12 5.32
N ILE A 153 11.81 13.18 5.33
CA ILE A 153 10.95 12.00 5.28
C ILE A 153 10.53 11.73 3.84
N THR A 154 10.55 10.47 3.42
CA THR A 154 9.96 10.05 2.14
C THR A 154 8.49 9.71 2.32
N ILE A 155 7.61 10.31 1.51
CA ILE A 155 6.20 9.92 1.46
C ILE A 155 6.05 8.87 0.36
N VAL A 156 5.58 7.68 0.75
CA VAL A 156 5.27 6.58 -0.15
C VAL A 156 3.77 6.55 -0.35
N ARG A 157 3.30 7.14 -1.46
CA ARG A 157 1.88 7.09 -1.84
C ARG A 157 1.61 5.80 -2.60
N LEU A 158 0.78 4.95 -2.00
CA LEU A 158 0.26 3.72 -2.61
C LEU A 158 -1.18 3.90 -3.11
N ALA A 159 -1.91 4.82 -2.49
CA ALA A 159 -3.30 5.07 -2.84
C ALA A 159 -3.52 5.56 -4.27
N ARG A 160 -4.68 5.25 -4.86
CA ARG A 160 -5.06 5.64 -6.23
C ARG A 160 -5.81 6.95 -6.28
#